data_AF-B0LRQ2-F1
#
_entry.id   AF-B0LRQ2-F1
#
_cell.length_a   1.000
_cell.length_b   1.000
_cell.length_c   1.000
_cell.angle_alpha   90.00
_cell.angle_beta   90.00
_cell.angle_gamma   90.00
#
_symmetry.space_group_name_H-M   'P 1'
#
loop_
_entity.id
_entity.type
_entity.pdbx_description
1 polymer ?
#
loop_
_entity_poly.entity_id
_entity_poly.type
_entity_poly.pdbx_seq_one_letter_code
_entity_poly.pdbx_strand_id
1 'polypeptide(L)' 'AGIFNDLGSGSNVDLCVISKSKLDFLRPYSVPNKKGTRFGRYRCEKGTTAVLTEKVTTLEIEVLEETVQTMDTS' A
#
# COMPACT_ATOMS: atom_id res chain seq x y z
N ALA A 1 -1.12 20.39 14.58
CA ALA A 1 -0.32 20.62 15.80
C ALA A 1 0.29 19.33 16.34
N GLY A 2 -0.51 18.29 16.64
CA GLY A 2 -0.01 17.03 17.24
C GLY A 2 1.15 16.35 16.50
N ILE A 3 1.10 16.28 15.15
CA ILE A 3 2.16 15.67 14.32
C ILE A 3 3.57 16.24 14.59
N PHE A 4 3.70 17.53 14.92
CA PHE A 4 5.00 18.15 15.17
C PHE A 4 5.37 18.27 16.65
N ASN A 5 4.45 17.91 17.55
CA ASN A 5 4.59 18.15 19.00
C ASN A 5 4.50 16.87 19.85
N ASP A 6 4.19 15.72 19.26
CA ASP A 6 4.10 14.43 19.93
C ASP A 6 4.88 13.35 19.16
N LEU A 7 5.68 12.54 19.86
CA LEU A 7 6.49 11.47 19.26
C LEU A 7 5.66 10.26 18.84
N GLY A 8 4.48 10.06 19.46
CA GLY A 8 3.54 9.00 19.09
C GLY A 8 2.71 9.33 17.85
N SER A 9 2.73 10.58 17.41
CA SER A 9 1.92 11.10 16.30
C SER A 9 2.79 11.47 15.10
N GLY A 10 2.44 10.99 13.91
CA GLY A 10 3.18 11.28 12.68
C GLY A 10 2.52 10.71 11.43
N SER A 11 3.17 10.84 10.28
CA SER A 11 2.68 10.40 8.96
C SER A 11 1.63 11.34 8.31
N ASN A 12 0.80 10.80 7.42
CA ASN A 12 -0.18 11.56 6.65
C ASN A 12 -1.41 11.91 7.49
N VAL A 13 -2.09 12.98 7.11
CA VAL A 13 -3.40 13.35 7.66
C VAL A 13 -4.48 12.83 6.72
N ASP A 14 -5.43 12.10 7.29
CA ASP A 14 -6.65 11.68 6.60
C ASP A 14 -7.84 12.49 7.10
N LEU A 15 -8.81 12.74 6.21
CA LEU A 15 -10.07 13.38 6.56
C LEU A 15 -11.24 12.48 6.19
N CYS A 16 -12.22 12.43 7.09
CA CYS A 16 -13.54 11.87 6.83
C CYS A 16 -14.56 12.99 7.00
N VAL A 17 -15.20 13.40 5.91
CA VAL A 17 -16.22 14.45 5.92
C VAL A 17 -17.59 13.79 5.81
N ILE A 18 -18.39 13.93 6.86
CA ILE A 18 -19.75 13.39 6.94
C ILE A 18 -20.72 14.56 6.83
N SER A 19 -21.51 14.57 5.75
CA SER A 19 -22.61 15.51 5.53
C SER A 19 -23.94 14.75 5.47
N LYS A 20 -25.07 15.45 5.57
CA LYS A 20 -26.40 14.82 5.58
C LYS A 20 -26.68 13.96 4.34
N SER A 21 -26.08 14.29 3.21
CA SER A 21 -26.32 13.63 1.91
C SER A 21 -25.12 12.82 1.40
N LYS A 22 -23.93 12.98 2.00
CA LYS A 22 -22.69 12.46 1.43
C LYS A 22 -21.65 12.16 2.50
N LEU A 23 -20.91 11.08 2.27
CA LEU A 23 -19.70 10.70 2.97
C LEU A 23 -18.50 10.85 2.02
N ASP A 24 -17.50 11.63 2.43
CA ASP A 24 -16.23 11.77 1.70
C ASP A 24 -15.07 11.30 2.55
N PHE A 25 -14.31 10.32 2.05
CA PHE A 25 -13.13 9.79 2.72
C PHE A 25 -11.87 10.13 1.91
N LEU A 26 -11.03 11.01 2.46
CA LEU A 26 -9.86 11.57 1.80
C LEU A 26 -8.58 11.05 2.47
N ARG A 27 -7.89 10.11 1.79
CA ARG A 27 -6.66 9.47 2.25
C ARG A 27 -5.64 9.39 1.10
N PRO A 28 -4.53 10.17 1.11
CA PRO A 28 -4.17 11.20 2.10
C PRO A 28 -4.79 12.56 1.75
N TYR A 29 -5.21 13.32 2.77
CA TYR A 29 -5.57 14.73 2.61
C TYR A 29 -4.33 15.65 2.65
N SER A 30 -3.39 15.37 3.56
CA SER A 30 -2.14 16.13 3.67
C SER A 30 -0.95 15.23 3.99
N VAL A 31 0.20 15.53 3.37
CA VAL A 31 1.47 14.81 3.52
C VAL A 31 2.52 15.79 4.07
N PRO A 32 2.62 15.97 5.39
CA PRO A 32 3.45 17.01 6.01
C PRO A 32 4.95 16.70 5.91
N ASN A 33 5.32 15.43 5.89
CA ASN A 33 6.71 14.97 5.86
C ASN A 33 6.90 13.96 4.73
N LYS A 34 7.98 14.12 3.96
CA LYS A 34 8.41 13.16 2.94
C LYS A 34 9.67 12.45 3.40
N LYS A 35 9.74 11.15 3.12
CA LYS A 35 10.96 10.38 3.34
C LYS A 35 12.04 10.84 2.36
N GLY A 36 13.24 11.10 2.85
CA GLY A 36 14.40 11.40 2.01
C GLY A 36 14.83 10.21 1.14
N THR A 37 15.63 10.49 0.11
CA THR A 37 16.20 9.46 -0.76
C THR A 37 17.39 8.77 -0.08
N ARG A 38 17.51 7.45 -0.24
CA ARG A 38 18.70 6.72 0.19
C ARG A 38 19.83 6.98 -0.81
N PHE A 39 20.98 7.47 -0.34
CA PHE A 39 22.15 7.72 -1.19
C PHE A 39 22.96 6.46 -1.50
N GLY A 40 23.00 5.50 -0.57
CA GLY A 40 23.74 4.25 -0.75
C GLY A 40 22.89 3.14 -1.38
N ARG A 41 23.52 2.29 -2.19
CA ARG A 41 22.95 1.03 -2.67
C ARG A 41 23.38 -0.10 -1.72
N TYR A 42 22.41 -0.65 -0.98
CA TYR A 42 22.64 -1.70 0.02
C TYR A 42 21.96 -3.02 -0.34
N ARG A 43 21.62 -3.21 -1.62
CA ARG A 43 21.04 -4.47 -2.08
C ARG A 43 22.17 -5.46 -2.33
N CYS A 44 22.22 -6.52 -1.52
CA CYS A 44 23.11 -7.66 -1.76
C CYS A 44 22.54 -8.52 -2.90
N GLU A 45 23.42 -9.15 -3.67
CA GLU A 45 23.02 -10.09 -4.71
C GLU A 45 22.37 -11.35 -4.11
N LYS A 46 21.57 -12.07 -4.92
CA LYS A 46 20.94 -13.32 -4.45
C LYS A 46 22.02 -14.35 -4.09
N GLY A 47 21.79 -15.14 -3.04
CA GLY A 47 22.71 -16.18 -2.58
C GLY A 47 23.71 -15.73 -1.49
N THR A 48 23.66 -14.47 -1.04
CA THR A 48 24.56 -13.97 0.02
C THR A 48 24.15 -14.40 1.44
N THR A 49 23.00 -15.06 1.61
CA THR A 49 22.46 -15.48 2.92
C THR A 49 22.41 -17.00 2.98
N ALA A 50 22.93 -17.60 4.05
CA ALA A 50 22.89 -19.05 4.25
C ALA A 50 21.45 -19.55 4.47
N VAL A 51 21.06 -20.59 3.72
CA VAL A 51 19.76 -21.25 3.83
C VAL A 51 19.94 -22.57 4.58
N LEU A 52 19.26 -22.73 5.71
CA LEU A 52 19.34 -23.96 6.52
C LEU A 52 18.40 -25.06 6.00
N THR A 53 17.21 -24.68 5.55
CA THR A 53 16.20 -25.60 5.00
C THR A 53 15.28 -24.82 4.07
N GLU A 54 14.94 -25.41 2.93
CA GLU A 54 14.03 -24.84 1.95
C GLU A 54 12.89 -25.83 1.67
N LYS A 55 11.66 -25.33 1.56
CA LYS A 55 10.48 -26.12 1.19
C LYS A 55 9.67 -25.34 0.16
N VAL A 56 9.40 -25.96 -0.98
CA VAL A 56 8.55 -25.40 -2.05
C VAL A 56 7.25 -26.20 -2.10
N THR A 57 6.11 -25.51 -2.21
CA THR A 57 4.79 -26.14 -2.35
C THR A 57 4.08 -25.49 -3.54
N THR A 58 3.81 -26.30 -4.56
CA THR A 58 3.11 -25.87 -5.77
C THR A 58 1.62 -25.75 -5.50
N LEU A 59 1.00 -24.68 -6.00
CA LEU A 59 -0.45 -24.49 -5.95
C LEU A 59 -1.07 -24.91 -7.29
N GLU A 60 -2.14 -25.70 -7.26
CA GLU A 60 -2.97 -25.97 -8.43
C GLU A 60 -3.94 -24.79 -8.61
N ILE A 61 -3.90 -24.13 -9.78
CA ILE A 61 -4.80 -23.02 -10.12
C ILE A 61 -5.74 -23.53 -11.22
N GLU A 62 -7.04 -23.59 -10.92
CA GLU A 62 -8.08 -23.87 -11.91
C GLU A 62 -8.41 -22.57 -12.65
N VAL A 63 -8.13 -22.53 -13.96
CA VAL A 63 -8.41 -21.36 -14.80
C VAL A 63 -9.88 -21.43 -15.21
N LEU A 64 -10.73 -20.63 -14.56
CA LEU A 64 -12.09 -20.38 -15.04
C LEU A 64 -12.05 -19.27 -16.10
N GLU A 65 -12.56 -19.57 -17.29
CA GLU A 65 -12.81 -18.56 -18.33
C GLU A 65 -14.07 -17.75 -17.95
N GLU A 66 -13.88 -16.48 -17.58
CA GLU A 66 -14.99 -15.56 -17.32
C GLU A 66 -15.24 -14.72 -18.59
N THR A 67 -16.40 -14.90 -19.21
CA THR A 67 -16.81 -14.11 -20.38
C THR A 67 -17.48 -12.83 -19.89
N VAL A 68 -16.75 -11.71 -19.92
CA VAL A 68 -17.30 -10.39 -19.56
C VAL A 68 -18.09 -9.86 -20.76
N GLN A 69 -19.42 -9.83 -20.65
CA GLN A 69 -20.28 -9.13 -21.60
C GLN A 69 -20.43 -7.66 -21.18
N THR A 70 -19.85 -6.75 -21.97
CA THR A 70 -20.09 -5.31 -21.83
C THR A 70 -21.39 -4.94 -22.52
N MET A 71 -22.34 -4.36 -21.78
CA MET A 71 -23.56 -3.76 -22.33
C MET A 71 -23.29 -2.26 -22.53
N ASP A 72 -23.47 -1.77 -23.76
CA ASP A 72 -23.38 -0.34 -24.05
C ASP A 72 -24.52 0.41 -23.35
N THR A 73 -24.17 1.29 -22.42
CA THR A 73 -25.11 2.29 -21.88
C THR A 73 -24.77 3.64 -22.48
N SER A 74 -25.62 4.05 -23.43
CA SER A 74 -25.70 5.38 -24.07
C SER A 74 -25.78 6.53 -23.07
#